data_AF-A0A949B897-F1
#
_entry.id   AF-A0A949B897-F1
#
_cell.length_a   1.000
_cell.length_b   1.000
_cell.length_c   1.000
_cell.angle_alpha   90.00
_cell.angle_beta   90.00
_cell.angle_gamma   90.00
#
_symmetry.space_group_name_H-M   'P 1'
#
loop_
_entity.id
_entity.type
_entity.pdbx_description
1 polymer ?
#
loop_
_entity_poly.entity_id
_entity_poly.type
_entity_poly.pdbx_seq_one_letter_code
_entity_poly.pdbx_strand_id
1 'polypeptide(L)'
;MDLKEINISIKSAQNYLLSIQHKEGYWAGLLEADVSVMAGFIPLMRFLGIKDGNKDKKAFNYLHKRQNSDGSWSLYYEGEGSLDVTVQSYFCFKMMGISPDAEFMKKARNFIISNGGIEKTNTYTKIILALFGQYPWKALPMIPPEIIFLPRSFYINIYDISKEFNSVKFFI
;
A
#
# COMPACT_ATOMS: atom_id res chain seq x y z
N MET A 1 -10.13 -35.10 23.38
CA MET A 1 -10.95 -34.02 22.79
C MET A 1 -12.37 -34.55 22.67
N ASP A 2 -13.35 -33.92 23.32
CA ASP A 2 -14.73 -34.42 23.41
C ASP A 2 -15.51 -34.13 22.11
N LEU A 3 -16.10 -35.17 21.51
CA LEU A 3 -16.90 -35.05 20.29
C LEU A 3 -18.12 -34.15 20.46
N LYS A 4 -18.69 -34.04 21.67
CA LYS A 4 -19.80 -33.13 21.94
C LYS A 4 -19.38 -31.68 21.85
N GLU A 5 -18.21 -31.35 22.40
CA GLU A 5 -17.66 -29.99 22.41
C GLU A 5 -17.33 -29.50 21.00
N ILE A 6 -16.79 -30.39 20.15
CA ILE A 6 -16.53 -30.10 18.73
C ILE A 6 -17.83 -29.78 17.99
N ASN A 7 -18.89 -30.58 18.18
CA ASN A 7 -20.16 -30.36 17.50
C ASN A 7 -20.83 -29.03 17.92
N ILE A 8 -20.73 -28.66 19.20
CA ILE A 8 -21.22 -27.36 19.69
C ILE A 8 -20.46 -26.21 19.02
N SER A 9 -19.12 -26.33 18.93
CA SER A 9 -18.27 -25.34 18.28
C SER A 9 -18.60 -25.18 16.79
N ILE A 10 -18.76 -26.29 16.07
CA ILE A 10 -19.15 -26.29 14.64
C ILE A 10 -20.50 -25.61 14.46
N LYS A 11 -21.51 -25.98 15.27
CA LYS A 11 -22.85 -25.40 15.15
C LYS A 11 -22.84 -23.90 15.43
N SER A 12 -22.05 -23.46 16.41
CA SER A 12 -21.90 -22.05 16.74
C SER A 12 -21.24 -21.26 15.61
N ALA A 13 -20.16 -21.79 15.01
CA ALA A 13 -19.49 -21.18 13.87
C ALA A 13 -20.41 -21.09 12.63
N GLN A 14 -21.18 -22.15 12.34
CA GLN A 14 -22.18 -22.15 11.26
C GLN A 14 -23.25 -21.10 11.49
N ASN A 15 -23.81 -21.04 12.70
CA ASN A 15 -24.83 -20.05 13.05
C ASN A 15 -24.29 -18.62 12.88
N TYR A 16 -23.05 -18.36 13.31
CA TYR A 16 -22.42 -17.06 13.12
C TYR A 16 -22.20 -16.72 11.64
N LEU A 17 -21.59 -17.61 10.86
CA LEU A 17 -21.35 -17.39 9.43
C LEU A 17 -22.67 -17.14 8.68
N LEU A 18 -23.71 -17.93 8.93
CA LEU A 18 -25.02 -17.72 8.31
C LEU A 18 -25.68 -16.42 8.78
N SER A 19 -25.44 -15.98 10.03
CA SER A 19 -25.98 -14.71 10.54
C SER A 19 -25.38 -13.47 9.88
N ILE A 20 -24.16 -13.57 9.34
CA ILE A 20 -23.48 -12.47 8.63
C ILE A 20 -23.60 -12.59 7.10
N GLN A 21 -24.35 -13.57 6.59
CA GLN A 21 -24.62 -13.68 5.16
C GLN A 21 -25.48 -12.50 4.69
N HIS A 22 -25.10 -11.88 3.58
CA HIS A 22 -25.92 -10.83 2.98
C HIS A 22 -27.25 -11.40 2.50
N LYS A 23 -28.30 -10.58 2.45
CA LYS A 23 -29.64 -10.98 1.98
C LYS A 23 -29.64 -11.56 0.56
N GLU A 24 -28.67 -11.17 -0.26
CA GLU A 24 -28.48 -11.65 -1.63
C GLU A 24 -27.64 -12.94 -1.71
N GLY A 25 -27.19 -13.49 -0.58
CA GLY A 25 -26.55 -14.81 -0.49
C GLY A 25 -25.02 -14.82 -0.45
N TYR A 26 -24.34 -13.67 -0.58
CA TYR A 26 -22.88 -13.59 -0.49
C TYR A 26 -22.37 -13.25 0.92
N TRP A 27 -21.06 -13.37 1.14
CA TRP A 27 -20.35 -12.85 2.31
C TRP A 27 -19.44 -11.71 1.92
N ALA A 28 -19.50 -10.61 2.67
CA ALA A 28 -18.60 -9.47 2.51
C ALA A 28 -17.76 -9.30 3.77
N GLY A 29 -16.46 -9.51 3.63
CA GLY A 29 -15.46 -9.24 4.66
C GLY A 29 -14.64 -8.01 4.30
N LEU A 30 -14.06 -7.37 5.32
CA LEU A 30 -13.06 -6.33 5.09
C LEU A 30 -11.77 -7.01 4.61
N LEU A 31 -11.32 -6.65 3.41
CA LEU A 31 -9.98 -7.01 2.94
C LEU A 31 -9.00 -5.92 3.41
N GLU A 32 -8.37 -6.14 4.56
CA GLU A 32 -7.33 -5.25 5.04
C GLU A 32 -5.99 -5.57 4.37
N ALA A 33 -5.34 -4.52 3.87
CA ALA A 33 -3.94 -4.54 3.45
C ALA A 33 -3.13 -3.59 4.34
N ASP A 34 -1.87 -3.36 4.02
CA ASP A 34 -1.08 -2.32 4.67
C ASP A 34 -1.61 -0.91 4.34
N VAL A 35 -0.99 0.09 4.96
CA VAL A 35 -1.47 1.47 4.85
C VAL A 35 -1.12 2.15 3.52
N SER A 36 -0.32 1.53 2.64
CA SER A 36 0.13 2.10 1.37
C SER A 36 -1.02 2.58 0.48
N VAL A 37 -2.13 1.84 0.44
CA VAL A 37 -3.33 2.23 -0.33
C VAL A 37 -3.87 3.57 0.17
N MET A 38 -3.97 3.75 1.48
CA MET A 38 -4.41 5.02 2.08
C MET A 38 -3.33 6.11 1.93
N ALA A 39 -2.05 5.75 2.03
CA ALA A 39 -0.94 6.67 1.83
C ALA A 39 -0.87 7.20 0.39
N GLY A 40 -1.28 6.43 -0.61
CA GLY A 40 -1.43 6.86 -2.00
C GLY A 40 -2.73 7.63 -2.29
N PHE A 41 -3.79 7.40 -1.48
CA PHE A 41 -5.10 8.03 -1.68
C PHE A 41 -5.08 9.55 -1.53
N ILE A 42 -4.46 10.10 -0.48
CA ILE A 42 -4.40 11.56 -0.29
C ILE A 42 -3.58 12.23 -1.40
N PRO A 43 -2.34 11.78 -1.74
CA PRO A 43 -1.63 12.27 -2.91
C PRO A 43 -2.50 12.25 -4.17
N LEU A 44 -3.17 11.16 -4.49
CA LEU A 44 -4.07 11.09 -5.65
C LEU A 44 -5.14 12.19 -5.63
N MET A 45 -5.84 12.38 -4.50
CA MET A 45 -6.83 13.45 -4.38
C MET A 45 -6.21 14.84 -4.63
N ARG A 46 -5.02 15.09 -4.09
CA ARG A 46 -4.32 16.37 -4.28
C ARG A 46 -3.88 16.59 -5.72
N PHE A 47 -3.41 15.54 -6.39
CA PHE A 47 -3.09 15.59 -7.82
C PHE A 47 -4.30 15.98 -8.66
N LEU A 48 -5.49 15.48 -8.29
CA LEU A 48 -6.76 15.82 -8.93
C LEU A 48 -7.36 17.17 -8.50
N GLY A 49 -6.67 17.95 -7.66
CA GLY A 49 -7.17 19.22 -7.14
C GLY A 49 -8.28 19.08 -6.09
N ILE A 50 -8.49 17.89 -5.54
CA ILE A 50 -9.55 17.59 -4.58
C ILE A 50 -9.03 17.71 -3.14
N LYS A 51 -9.75 18.49 -2.34
CA LYS A 51 -9.53 18.60 -0.90
C LYS A 51 -10.84 18.36 -0.16
N ASP A 52 -10.83 17.37 0.72
CA ASP A 52 -12.00 16.98 1.52
C ASP A 52 -11.54 16.78 2.96
N GLY A 53 -11.89 17.74 3.82
CA GLY A 53 -11.46 17.72 5.22
C GLY A 53 -11.95 16.50 6.01
N ASN A 54 -13.09 15.92 5.64
CA ASN A 54 -13.61 14.72 6.30
C ASN A 54 -12.81 13.48 5.89
N LYS A 55 -12.47 13.34 4.61
CA LYS A 55 -11.60 12.25 4.13
C LYS A 55 -10.19 12.39 4.66
N ASP A 56 -9.64 13.60 4.68
CA ASP A 56 -8.33 13.89 5.26
C ASP A 56 -8.28 13.48 6.74
N LYS A 57 -9.30 13.84 7.53
CA LYS A 57 -9.40 13.45 8.94
C LYS A 57 -9.46 11.94 9.13
N LYS A 58 -10.21 11.22 8.27
CA LYS A 58 -10.29 9.75 8.30
C LYS A 58 -8.95 9.10 7.94
N ALA A 59 -8.29 9.60 6.88
CA ALA A 59 -6.98 9.12 6.46
C ALA A 59 -5.92 9.35 7.55
N PHE A 60 -5.91 10.54 8.16
CA PHE A 60 -5.04 10.86 9.28
C PHE A 60 -5.20 9.85 10.42
N ASN A 61 -6.43 9.66 10.90
CA ASN A 61 -6.70 8.74 12.01
C ASN A 61 -6.31 7.30 11.67
N TYR A 62 -6.57 6.86 10.43
CA TYR A 62 -6.23 5.52 9.96
C TYR A 62 -4.73 5.26 9.95
N LEU A 63 -3.95 6.19 9.39
CA LEU A 63 -2.49 6.11 9.30
C LEU A 63 -1.84 6.24 10.68
N HIS A 64 -2.24 7.26 11.45
CA HIS A 64 -1.63 7.57 12.74
C HIS A 64 -1.82 6.44 13.76
N LYS A 65 -2.99 5.77 13.75
CA LYS A 65 -3.25 4.61 14.64
C LYS A 65 -2.37 3.40 14.32
N ARG A 66 -1.84 3.29 13.11
CA ARG A 66 -1.06 2.13 12.61
C ARG A 66 0.44 2.38 12.55
N GLN A 67 0.92 3.49 13.13
CA GLN A 67 2.34 3.73 13.22
C GLN A 67 2.96 2.83 14.29
N ASN A 68 4.12 2.25 13.97
CA ASN A 68 4.92 1.48 14.91
C ASN A 68 5.57 2.39 15.95
N SER A 69 6.05 1.79 17.05
CA SER A 69 6.69 2.51 18.15
C SER A 69 7.98 3.25 17.74
N ASP A 70 8.70 2.72 16.75
CA ASP A 70 9.90 3.30 16.13
C ASP A 70 9.58 4.42 15.11
N GLY A 71 8.30 4.64 14.80
CA GLY A 71 7.82 5.63 13.85
C GLY A 71 7.59 5.14 12.43
N SER A 72 7.85 3.86 12.13
CA SER A 72 7.65 3.26 10.82
C SER A 72 6.22 2.77 10.58
N TRP A 73 5.94 2.30 9.36
CA TRP A 73 4.75 1.53 9.01
C TRP A 73 5.14 0.23 8.31
N SER A 74 4.43 -0.85 8.62
CA SER A 74 4.72 -2.21 8.14
C SER A 74 3.87 -2.59 6.93
N LEU A 75 4.35 -3.58 6.15
CA LEU A 75 3.61 -4.18 5.02
C LEU A 75 2.53 -5.20 5.43
N TYR A 76 2.52 -5.61 6.70
CA TYR A 76 1.53 -6.52 7.26
C TYR A 76 1.38 -6.24 8.75
N TYR A 77 0.30 -6.76 9.33
CA TYR A 77 -0.04 -6.56 10.74
C TYR A 77 1.10 -7.03 11.66
N GLU A 78 1.55 -6.15 12.55
CA GLU A 78 2.67 -6.40 13.49
C GLU A 78 4.00 -6.81 12.83
N GLY A 79 4.20 -6.50 11.54
CA GLY A 79 5.46 -6.72 10.84
C GLY A 79 6.53 -5.67 11.16
N GLU A 80 7.73 -5.86 10.63
CA GLU A 80 8.80 -4.86 10.67
C GLU A 80 8.47 -3.63 9.81
N GLY A 81 9.11 -2.50 10.14
CA GLY A 81 8.97 -1.25 9.42
C GLY A 81 9.42 -1.35 7.96
N SER A 82 8.56 -0.93 7.03
CA SER A 82 8.88 -0.81 5.61
C SER A 82 9.28 0.61 5.26
N LEU A 83 10.45 0.78 4.64
CA LEU A 83 10.93 2.08 4.16
C LEU A 83 9.95 2.71 3.17
N ASP A 84 9.46 1.94 2.19
CA ASP A 84 8.52 2.41 1.18
C ASP A 84 7.22 2.94 1.80
N VAL A 85 6.58 2.13 2.63
CA VAL A 85 5.29 2.48 3.26
C VAL A 85 5.47 3.66 4.21
N THR A 86 6.61 3.74 4.90
CA THR A 86 6.92 4.86 5.80
C THR A 86 7.13 6.16 5.03
N VAL A 87 7.87 6.15 3.91
CA VAL A 87 8.04 7.33 3.04
C VAL A 87 6.70 7.79 2.47
N GLN A 88 5.88 6.86 1.97
CA GLN A 88 4.56 7.18 1.44
C GLN A 88 3.65 7.78 2.52
N SER A 89 3.63 7.19 3.72
CA SER A 89 2.82 7.68 4.84
C SER A 89 3.28 9.05 5.32
N TYR A 90 4.58 9.26 5.47
CA TYR A 90 5.16 10.56 5.82
C TYR A 90 4.80 11.64 4.78
N PHE A 91 4.91 11.30 3.49
CA PHE A 91 4.52 12.21 2.41
C PHE A 91 3.02 12.52 2.44
N CYS A 92 2.17 11.51 2.66
CA CYS A 92 0.73 11.68 2.84
C CYS A 92 0.39 12.67 3.97
N PHE A 93 1.04 12.55 5.14
CA PHE A 93 0.86 13.52 6.23
C PHE A 93 1.28 14.94 5.84
N LYS A 94 2.40 15.10 5.13
CA LYS A 94 2.81 16.41 4.61
C LYS A 94 1.76 17.00 3.65
N MET A 95 1.17 16.19 2.77
CA MET A 95 0.11 16.62 1.85
C MET A 95 -1.21 16.99 2.56
N MET A 96 -1.40 16.54 3.80
CA MET A 96 -2.48 16.97 4.69
C MET A 96 -2.13 18.26 5.48
N GLY A 97 -0.91 18.78 5.35
CA GLY A 97 -0.45 19.98 6.07
C GLY A 97 0.06 19.70 7.48
N ILE A 98 0.34 18.45 7.84
CA ILE A 98 0.91 18.11 9.14
C ILE A 98 2.35 18.59 9.22
N SER A 99 2.68 19.27 10.33
CA SER A 99 4.03 19.77 10.56
C SER A 99 5.05 18.62 10.65
N PRO A 100 6.20 18.72 9.98
CA PRO A 100 7.29 17.77 10.13
C PRO A 100 7.91 17.78 11.53
N ASP A 101 7.57 18.76 12.37
CA ASP A 101 8.08 18.87 13.75
C ASP A 101 7.20 18.16 14.78
N ALA A 102 6.03 17.63 14.38
CA ALA A 102 5.24 16.76 15.22
C ALA A 102 6.06 15.52 15.62
N GLU A 103 5.92 15.07 16.87
CA GLU A 103 6.77 14.02 17.43
C GLU A 103 6.73 12.72 16.61
N PHE A 104 5.53 12.30 16.22
CA PHE A 104 5.33 11.11 15.40
C PHE A 104 5.93 11.25 13.98
N MET A 105 5.97 12.46 13.43
CA MET A 105 6.60 12.77 12.15
C MET A 105 8.13 12.77 12.26
N LYS A 106 8.69 13.26 13.37
CA LYS A 106 10.13 13.19 13.64
C LYS A 106 10.61 11.75 13.71
N LYS A 107 9.88 10.87 14.40
CA LYS A 107 10.20 9.43 14.47
C LYS A 107 10.20 8.80 13.07
N ALA A 108 9.14 9.02 12.30
CA ALA A 108 9.05 8.54 10.91
C ALA A 108 10.22 9.05 10.05
N ARG A 109 10.57 10.34 10.15
CA ARG A 109 11.71 10.92 9.43
C ARG A 109 13.03 10.27 9.86
N ASN A 110 13.25 10.05 11.15
CA ASN A 110 14.47 9.42 11.65
C ASN A 110 14.59 8.00 11.11
N PHE A 111 13.49 7.23 11.14
CA PHE A 111 13.44 5.90 10.52
C PHE A 111 13.76 5.93 9.02
N ILE A 112 13.18 6.86 8.27
CA ILE A 112 13.45 7.01 6.82
C ILE A 112 14.94 7.27 6.58
N ILE A 113 15.54 8.20 7.33
CA ILE A 113 16.96 8.56 7.17
C ILE A 113 17.87 7.39 7.55
N SER A 114 17.60 6.71 8.67
CA SER A 114 18.42 5.58 9.13
C SER A 114 18.37 4.39 8.17
N ASN A 115 17.31 4.25 7.39
CA ASN A 115 17.13 3.18 6.40
C ASN A 115 17.55 3.58 4.97
N GLY A 116 18.28 4.69 4.81
CA GLY A 116 18.89 5.09 3.53
C GLY A 116 18.04 6.02 2.66
N GLY A 117 16.92 6.53 3.20
CA GLY A 117 16.14 7.59 2.59
C GLY A 117 15.43 7.21 1.29
N ILE A 118 14.99 8.21 0.54
CA ILE A 118 14.22 8.05 -0.70
C ILE A 118 15.01 7.25 -1.75
N GLU A 119 16.34 7.34 -1.77
CA GLU A 119 17.15 6.61 -2.76
C GLU A 119 17.01 5.09 -2.65
N LYS A 120 16.75 4.58 -1.45
CA LYS A 120 16.57 3.14 -1.17
C LYS A 120 15.13 2.66 -1.32
N THR A 121 14.17 3.52 -1.64
CA THR A 121 12.79 3.12 -1.90
C THR A 121 12.64 2.47 -3.27
N ASN A 122 11.56 1.72 -3.47
CA ASN A 122 11.19 1.14 -4.75
C ASN A 122 10.78 2.20 -5.78
N THR A 123 10.65 1.75 -7.04
CA THR A 123 10.27 2.60 -8.18
C THR A 123 8.89 3.25 -8.02
N TYR A 124 7.92 2.54 -7.44
CA TYR A 124 6.57 3.04 -7.26
C TYR A 124 6.53 4.26 -6.32
N THR A 125 7.20 4.18 -5.17
CA THR A 125 7.34 5.30 -4.22
C THR A 125 7.97 6.52 -4.90
N LYS A 126 9.02 6.30 -5.70
CA LYS A 126 9.71 7.36 -6.44
C LYS A 126 8.83 7.98 -7.53
N ILE A 127 7.99 7.20 -8.22
CA ILE A 127 7.01 7.72 -9.20
C ILE A 127 6.01 8.66 -8.51
N ILE A 128 5.46 8.25 -7.36
CA ILE A 128 4.53 9.10 -6.61
C ILE A 128 5.21 10.41 -6.21
N LEU A 129 6.45 10.37 -5.72
CA LEU A 129 7.20 11.59 -5.37
C LEU A 129 7.50 12.46 -6.60
N ALA A 130 7.83 11.86 -7.75
CA ALA A 130 8.12 12.56 -8.98
C ALA A 130 6.89 13.29 -9.56
N LEU A 131 5.69 12.72 -9.41
CA LEU A 131 4.43 13.39 -9.78
C LEU A 131 4.23 14.73 -9.03
N PHE A 132 4.81 14.88 -7.85
CA PHE A 132 4.77 16.11 -7.04
C PHE A 132 6.08 16.89 -7.07
N GLY A 133 6.99 16.59 -8.01
CA GLY A 133 8.27 17.26 -8.15
C GLY A 133 9.25 17.04 -6.98
N GLN A 134 9.00 16.04 -6.13
CA GLN A 134 9.86 15.70 -4.98
C GLN A 134 10.98 14.72 -5.33
N TYR A 135 10.97 14.16 -6.54
CA TYR A 135 12.00 13.27 -7.06
C TYR A 135 12.19 13.53 -8.56
N PRO A 136 13.43 13.53 -9.10
CA PRO A 136 13.65 13.82 -10.51
C PRO A 136 13.19 12.66 -11.40
N TRP A 137 12.31 12.96 -12.37
CA TRP A 137 11.84 11.99 -13.38
C TRP A 137 12.98 11.28 -14.12
N LYS A 138 14.10 11.97 -14.36
CA LYS A 138 15.29 11.41 -15.04
C LYS A 138 15.98 10.29 -14.26
N ALA A 139 15.72 10.16 -12.96
CA ALA A 139 16.30 9.11 -12.12
C ALA A 139 15.39 7.88 -11.97
N LEU A 140 14.22 7.87 -12.63
CA LEU A 140 13.32 6.73 -12.68
C LEU A 140 13.63 5.85 -13.91
N PRO A 141 13.44 4.51 -13.82
CA PRO A 141 13.48 3.66 -15.00
C PRO A 141 12.37 4.07 -15.98
N MET A 142 12.74 4.27 -17.24
CA MET A 142 11.81 4.66 -18.29
C MET A 142 11.10 3.42 -18.84
N ILE A 143 9.76 3.45 -18.86
CA ILE A 143 8.94 2.50 -19.62
C ILE A 143 8.41 3.24 -20.84
N PRO A 144 8.98 3.01 -22.04
CA PRO A 144 8.58 3.74 -23.24
C PRO A 144 7.15 3.35 -23.66
N PRO A 145 6.25 4.30 -23.92
CA PRO A 145 4.90 3.99 -24.40
C PRO A 145 4.91 3.23 -25.74
N GLU A 146 5.97 3.35 -26.53
CA GLU A 146 6.17 2.67 -27.81
C GLU A 146 6.18 1.13 -27.68
N ILE A 147 6.35 0.60 -26.47
CA ILE A 147 6.27 -0.84 -26.19
C ILE A 147 4.93 -1.45 -26.63
N ILE A 148 3.87 -0.63 -26.73
CA ILE A 148 2.54 -1.06 -27.21
C ILE A 148 2.54 -1.50 -28.68
N PHE A 149 3.51 -1.04 -29.47
CA PHE A 149 3.62 -1.36 -30.90
C PHE A 149 4.45 -2.63 -31.16
N LEU A 150 5.07 -3.20 -30.13
CA LEU A 150 5.88 -4.40 -30.29
C LEU A 150 5.01 -5.62 -30.59
N PRO A 151 5.40 -6.49 -31.54
CA PRO A 151 4.66 -7.70 -31.82
C PRO A 151 4.70 -8.65 -30.62
N ARG A 152 3.69 -9.54 -30.50
CA ARG A 152 3.62 -10.55 -29.43
C ARG A 152 4.80 -11.53 -29.41
N SER A 153 5.52 -11.66 -30.53
CA SER A 153 6.73 -12.48 -30.63
C SER A 153 7.98 -11.80 -30.09
N PHE A 154 7.91 -10.50 -29.77
CA PHE A 154 9.03 -9.75 -29.25
C PHE A 154 9.28 -10.08 -27.78
N TYR A 155 10.56 -10.11 -27.38
CA TYR A 155 11.02 -10.59 -26.07
C TYR A 155 10.42 -9.85 -24.87
N ILE A 156 10.10 -8.55 -25.03
CA ILE A 156 9.38 -7.76 -24.03
C ILE A 156 8.14 -7.17 -24.70
N ASN A 157 7.00 -7.82 -24.52
CA ASN A 157 5.71 -7.30 -24.97
C ASN A 157 4.73 -7.24 -23.78
N ILE A 158 3.72 -6.37 -23.88
CA ILE A 158 2.77 -6.12 -22.80
C ILE A 158 1.96 -7.35 -22.37
N TYR A 159 1.83 -8.37 -23.23
CA TYR A 159 1.08 -9.60 -22.94
C TYR A 159 1.88 -10.59 -22.10
N ASP A 160 3.20 -10.49 -22.09
CA ASP A 160 4.06 -11.28 -21.21
C ASP A 160 4.27 -10.61 -19.85
N ILE A 161 4.02 -9.31 -19.73
CA ILE A 161 4.10 -8.56 -18.47
C ILE A 161 2.89 -8.84 -17.56
N SER A 162 1.71 -9.14 -18.12
CA SER A 162 0.47 -9.37 -17.35
C SER A 162 0.27 -10.83 -16.91
N LYS A 163 1.02 -11.77 -17.48
CA LYS A 163 1.01 -13.17 -17.02
C LYS A 163 1.91 -13.25 -15.80
N GLU A 164 1.32 -13.28 -14.61
CA GLU A 164 2.04 -13.57 -13.37
C GLU A 164 3.07 -14.70 -13.60
N PHE A 165 4.36 -14.40 -13.40
CA PHE A 165 5.47 -15.30 -13.04
C PHE A 165 5.33 -16.81 -13.36
N ASN A 166 4.97 -17.18 -14.59
CA ASN A 166 4.95 -18.59 -15.01
C ASN A 166 5.28 -18.72 -16.49
N SER A 167 6.56 -18.54 -16.81
CA SER A 167 7.31 -19.30 -17.83
C SER A 167 8.72 -18.74 -17.87
N VAL A 168 9.60 -19.30 -17.03
CA VAL A 168 11.03 -19.23 -17.29
C VAL A 168 11.27 -19.90 -18.64
N LYS A 169 11.40 -19.09 -19.70
CA LYS A 169 12.20 -19.45 -20.87
C LYS A 169 13.52 -18.68 -20.78
N PHE A 170 14.27 -18.95 -19.71
CA PHE A 170 15.72 -18.82 -19.75
C PHE A 170 16.24 -20.10 -20.38
N PHE A 171 16.47 -20.08 -21.69
CA PHE A 171 17.42 -20.98 -22.32
C PHE A 171 18.60 -20.10 -22.76
N ILE A 172 19.77 -20.45 -22.20
CA ILE A 172 21.15 -20.30 -22.71
C ILE A 172 21.33 -19.35 -23.88
#